data_AF-A0A417YWR9-F1
#
_entry.id   AF-A0A417YWR9-F1
#
_cell.length_a   1.000
_cell.length_b   1.000
_cell.length_c   1.000
_cell.angle_alpha   90.00
_cell.angle_beta   90.00
_cell.angle_gamma   90.00
#
_symmetry.space_group_name_H-M   'P 1'
#
loop_
_entity.id
_entity.type
_entity.pdbx_description
1 polymer ?
#
loop_
_entity_poly.entity_id
_entity_poly.type
_entity_poly.pdbx_seq_one_letter_code
_entity_poly.pdbx_strand_id
1 'polypeptide(L)'
;MKKLIIIGLFFCSIFFPDYIYAKQNTDCKVLEQIFKTKVEAADGVCKVRIVRKNLDVMHMGKKVSQEMMDLAFDLAFEKVDEQMKVMGEMALLQNEVNPVLDELRKGGLEITAIHNHWLNEKPRIIYLHFQGKGDMIKEANSIINAIAVTKELKLIQQSADPLP
;
A
#
# COMPACT_ATOMS: atom_id res chain seq x y z
N MET A 1 -14.53 -38.51 63.10
CA MET A 1 -13.85 -37.26 62.72
C MET A 1 -13.92 -37.14 61.20
N LYS A 2 -14.81 -36.29 60.67
CA LYS A 2 -15.08 -36.15 59.23
C LYS A 2 -14.10 -35.13 58.66
N LYS A 3 -13.32 -35.50 57.64
CA LYS A 3 -12.44 -34.59 56.90
C LYS A 3 -13.28 -33.78 55.92
N LEU A 4 -13.39 -32.46 56.15
CA LEU A 4 -13.96 -31.52 55.19
C LEU A 4 -12.94 -31.29 54.07
N ILE A 5 -13.30 -31.62 52.83
CA ILE A 5 -12.56 -31.23 51.62
C ILE A 5 -13.12 -29.88 51.20
N ILE A 6 -12.31 -28.82 51.33
CA ILE A 6 -12.63 -27.48 50.80
C ILE A 6 -12.32 -27.53 49.30
N ILE A 7 -13.37 -27.59 48.47
CA ILE A 7 -13.26 -27.39 47.02
C ILE A 7 -13.13 -25.88 46.79
N GLY A 8 -11.93 -25.42 46.50
CA GLY A 8 -11.67 -24.05 46.08
C GLY A 8 -12.27 -23.80 44.70
N LEU A 9 -13.33 -22.99 44.63
CA LEU A 9 -13.83 -22.41 43.39
C LEU A 9 -12.79 -21.42 42.86
N PHE A 10 -11.96 -21.88 41.94
CA PHE A 10 -11.07 -21.03 41.15
C PHE A 10 -11.95 -20.27 40.15
N PHE A 11 -12.45 -19.09 40.56
CA PHE A 11 -13.09 -18.15 39.65
C PHE A 11 -11.99 -17.59 38.74
N CYS A 12 -11.72 -18.29 37.65
CA CYS A 12 -10.82 -17.83 36.61
C CYS A 12 -11.49 -16.65 35.93
N SER A 13 -11.14 -15.43 36.36
CA SER A 13 -11.48 -14.20 35.67
C SER A 13 -10.89 -14.29 34.28
N ILE A 14 -11.69 -14.74 33.31
CA ILE A 14 -11.37 -14.63 31.89
C ILE A 14 -11.39 -13.13 31.61
N PHE A 15 -10.24 -12.48 31.79
CA PHE A 15 -9.94 -11.23 31.12
C PHE A 15 -9.99 -11.58 29.64
N PHE A 16 -11.14 -11.31 29.01
CA PHE A 16 -11.15 -11.10 27.58
C PHE A 16 -10.18 -9.92 27.39
N PRO A 17 -9.03 -10.10 26.73
CA PRO A 17 -8.28 -8.94 26.28
C PRO A 17 -9.28 -8.13 25.48
N ASP A 18 -9.43 -6.85 25.82
CA ASP A 18 -10.16 -5.92 24.99
C ASP A 18 -9.61 -6.13 23.58
N TYR A 19 -10.40 -6.77 22.72
CA TYR A 19 -10.16 -6.74 21.30
C TYR A 19 -10.27 -5.27 20.98
N ILE A 20 -9.12 -4.59 20.94
CA ILE A 20 -8.99 -3.27 20.35
C ILE A 20 -9.42 -3.51 18.91
N TYR A 21 -10.71 -3.32 18.65
CA TYR A 21 -11.21 -3.06 17.33
C TYR A 21 -10.43 -1.82 16.92
N ALA A 22 -9.39 -2.01 16.10
CA ALA A 22 -8.55 -0.94 15.61
C ALA A 22 -9.50 0.18 15.20
N LYS A 23 -9.47 1.30 15.94
CA LYS A 23 -10.34 2.45 15.69
C LYS A 23 -10.15 2.78 14.23
N GLN A 24 -11.14 2.46 13.40
CA GLN A 24 -10.93 2.47 11.97
C GLN A 24 -10.61 3.90 11.56
N ASN A 25 -9.36 4.13 11.15
CA ASN A 25 -8.86 5.47 10.86
C ASN A 25 -9.69 6.02 9.69
N THR A 26 -10.39 7.14 9.93
CA THR A 26 -11.20 7.81 8.92
C THR A 26 -10.39 8.15 7.67
N ASP A 27 -9.11 8.43 7.85
CA ASP A 27 -8.19 8.76 6.76
C ASP A 27 -7.97 7.55 5.85
N CYS A 28 -7.75 6.35 6.42
CA CYS A 28 -7.60 5.13 5.63
C CYS A 28 -8.86 4.81 4.82
N LYS A 29 -10.06 5.03 5.38
CA LYS A 29 -11.34 4.86 4.63
C LYS A 29 -11.45 5.81 3.44
N VAL A 30 -11.01 7.05 3.60
CA VAL A 30 -10.99 8.02 2.50
C VAL A 30 -9.99 7.59 1.43
N LEU A 31 -8.82 7.10 1.83
CA LEU A 31 -7.83 6.56 0.89
C LEU A 31 -8.37 5.31 0.15
N GLU A 32 -9.12 4.41 0.81
CA GLU A 32 -9.80 3.28 0.15
C GLU A 32 -10.73 3.76 -0.97
N GLN A 33 -11.49 4.84 -0.73
CA GLN A 33 -12.40 5.41 -1.71
C GLN A 33 -11.67 6.06 -2.89
N ILE A 34 -10.56 6.77 -2.63
CA ILE A 34 -9.77 7.44 -3.67
C ILE A 34 -9.05 6.41 -4.55
N PHE A 35 -8.36 5.45 -3.93
CA PHE A 35 -7.56 4.46 -4.65
C PHE A 35 -8.37 3.26 -5.13
N LYS A 36 -9.63 3.11 -4.69
CA LYS A 36 -10.53 2.01 -5.04
C LYS A 36 -9.91 0.63 -4.78
N THR A 37 -9.15 0.53 -3.69
CA THR A 37 -8.51 -0.69 -3.23
C THR A 37 -8.60 -0.75 -1.71
N LYS A 38 -8.46 -1.96 -1.16
CA LYS A 38 -8.38 -2.15 0.29
C LYS A 38 -7.12 -1.48 0.81
N VAL A 39 -7.24 -0.78 1.95
CA VAL A 39 -6.11 -0.15 2.63
C VAL A 39 -5.85 -0.90 3.93
N GLU A 40 -4.61 -1.31 4.14
CA GLU A 40 -4.19 -1.92 5.39
C GLU A 40 -3.85 -0.81 6.40
N ALA A 41 -4.55 -0.79 7.54
CA ALA A 41 -4.28 0.12 8.62
C ALA A 41 -3.52 -0.63 9.73
N ALA A 42 -2.27 -0.24 9.98
CA ALA A 42 -1.44 -0.81 11.04
C ALA A 42 -0.54 0.28 11.64
N ASP A 43 -0.43 0.31 12.97
CA ASP A 43 0.48 1.20 13.71
C ASP A 43 0.38 2.69 13.32
N GLY A 44 -0.83 3.17 13.01
CA GLY A 44 -1.07 4.56 12.61
C GLY A 44 -0.79 4.87 11.13
N VAL A 45 -0.34 3.87 10.36
CA VAL A 45 -0.03 4.00 8.92
C VAL A 45 -1.15 3.39 8.09
N CYS A 46 -1.61 4.11 7.06
CA CYS A 46 -2.49 3.61 6.01
C CYS A 46 -1.66 3.16 4.81
N LYS A 47 -1.61 1.85 4.56
CA LYS A 47 -0.86 1.26 3.44
C LYS A 47 -1.79 0.94 2.27
N VAL A 48 -1.52 1.57 1.13
CA VAL A 48 -2.20 1.30 -0.13
C VAL A 48 -1.27 0.45 -0.99
N ARG A 49 -1.78 -0.67 -1.50
CA ARG A 49 -1.04 -1.50 -2.45
C ARG A 49 -1.89 -1.77 -3.69
N ILE A 50 -1.33 -1.51 -4.86
CA ILE A 50 -1.95 -1.78 -6.16
C ILE A 50 -0.99 -2.65 -6.98
N VAL A 51 -1.28 -3.94 -7.07
CA VAL A 51 -0.46 -4.90 -7.81
C VAL A 51 -0.63 -4.70 -9.31
N ARG A 52 0.47 -4.59 -10.05
CA ARG A 52 0.49 -4.41 -11.51
C ARG A 52 0.31 -5.73 -12.25
N LYS A 53 -0.94 -6.21 -12.27
CA LYS A 53 -1.30 -7.50 -12.89
C LYS A 53 -1.11 -7.53 -14.41
N ASN A 54 -0.97 -6.38 -15.05
CA ASN A 54 -0.71 -6.24 -16.49
C ASN A 54 0.76 -6.50 -16.88
N LEU A 55 1.70 -6.56 -15.92
CA LEU A 55 3.11 -6.78 -16.20
C LEU A 55 3.44 -8.27 -16.26
N ASP A 56 3.87 -8.74 -17.43
CA ASP A 56 4.42 -10.08 -17.61
C ASP A 56 5.95 -9.98 -17.69
N VAL A 57 6.63 -10.28 -16.58
CA VAL A 57 8.08 -10.13 -16.44
C VAL A 57 8.75 -11.51 -16.37
N MET A 58 9.80 -11.64 -17.16
CA MET A 58 10.68 -12.80 -17.18
C MET A 58 12.00 -12.42 -16.52
N HIS A 59 12.53 -13.23 -15.62
CA HIS A 59 13.89 -13.10 -15.09
C HIS A 59 14.71 -14.32 -15.53
N MET A 60 15.83 -14.08 -16.21
CA MET A 60 16.70 -15.15 -16.74
C MET A 60 15.93 -16.21 -17.56
N GLY A 61 14.94 -15.77 -18.36
CA GLY A 61 14.14 -16.65 -19.21
C GLY A 61 13.03 -17.43 -18.49
N LYS A 62 12.79 -17.18 -17.20
CA LYS A 62 11.68 -17.76 -16.43
C LYS A 62 10.68 -16.70 -16.01
N LYS A 63 9.39 -17.02 -16.09
CA LYS A 63 8.32 -16.16 -15.58
C LYS A 63 8.40 -16.11 -14.06
N VAL A 64 8.22 -14.92 -13.51
CA VAL A 64 8.20 -14.64 -12.07
C VAL A 64 6.91 -13.92 -11.72
N SER A 65 6.40 -14.13 -10.51
CA SER A 65 5.15 -13.51 -10.09
C SER A 65 5.34 -12.04 -9.74
N GLN A 66 4.25 -11.28 -9.79
CA GLN A 66 4.23 -9.88 -9.42
C GLN A 66 4.64 -9.69 -7.95
N GLU A 67 4.18 -10.56 -7.06
CA GLU A 67 4.49 -10.50 -5.63
C GLU A 67 5.98 -10.77 -5.36
N MET A 68 6.59 -11.71 -6.09
CA MET A 68 8.00 -12.07 -5.89
C MET A 68 8.95 -10.94 -6.32
N MET A 69 8.57 -10.19 -7.37
CA MET A 69 9.38 -9.08 -7.87
C MET A 69 8.96 -7.72 -7.30
N ASP A 70 7.91 -7.65 -6.49
CA ASP A 70 7.31 -6.39 -6.02
C ASP A 70 6.78 -5.49 -7.15
N LEU A 71 6.11 -6.09 -8.15
CA LEU A 71 5.50 -5.35 -9.25
C LEU A 71 4.19 -4.68 -8.81
N ALA A 72 4.32 -3.60 -8.03
CA ALA A 72 3.19 -2.88 -7.45
C ALA A 72 3.44 -1.37 -7.38
N PHE A 73 2.38 -0.65 -7.03
CA PHE A 73 2.44 0.69 -6.47
C PHE A 73 2.12 0.57 -4.98
N ASP A 74 3.09 0.93 -4.15
CA ASP A 74 3.00 0.86 -2.70
C ASP A 74 3.09 2.26 -2.12
N LEU A 75 2.11 2.62 -1.29
CA LEU A 75 2.01 3.94 -0.68
C LEU A 75 1.80 3.76 0.82
N ALA A 76 2.54 4.51 1.62
CA ALA A 76 2.35 4.58 3.05
C ALA A 76 2.00 6.02 3.43
N PHE A 77 0.81 6.21 3.98
CA PHE A 77 0.34 7.47 4.52
C PHE A 77 0.38 7.43 6.04
N GLU A 78 1.01 8.44 6.64
CA GLU A 78 1.13 8.57 8.08
C GLU A 78 0.90 10.03 8.47
N LYS A 79 0.10 10.26 9.52
CA LYS A 79 -0.02 11.60 10.08
C LYS A 79 1.15 11.85 11.02
N VAL A 80 2.06 12.73 10.59
CA VAL A 80 3.20 13.18 11.40
C VAL A 80 2.94 14.63 11.79
N ASP A 81 2.84 14.85 13.10
CA ASP A 81 2.31 16.10 13.68
C ASP A 81 0.91 16.43 13.15
N GLU A 82 0.73 17.61 12.55
CA GLU A 82 -0.53 18.06 11.95
C GLU A 82 -0.59 17.86 10.44
N GLN A 83 0.42 17.21 9.82
CA GLN A 83 0.51 17.06 8.37
C GLN A 83 0.43 15.59 7.95
N MET A 84 -0.17 15.34 6.80
CA MET A 84 -0.05 14.03 6.18
C MET A 84 1.33 13.90 5.55
N LYS A 85 1.99 12.77 5.78
CA LYS A 85 3.18 12.33 5.08
C LYS A 85 2.81 11.18 4.18
N VAL A 86 3.35 11.17 2.97
CA VAL A 86 3.28 10.01 2.09
C VAL A 86 4.69 9.63 1.66
N MET A 87 4.97 8.34 1.65
CA MET A 87 6.10 7.75 0.94
C MET A 87 5.55 6.72 -0.03
N GLY A 88 6.13 6.64 -1.22
CA GLY A 88 5.68 5.70 -2.22
C GLY A 88 6.82 5.09 -3.03
N GLU A 89 6.60 3.84 -3.43
CA GLU A 89 7.38 3.13 -4.43
C GLU A 89 6.46 2.76 -5.60
N MET A 90 6.95 2.97 -6.82
CA MET A 90 6.24 2.55 -8.03
C MET A 90 7.13 1.68 -8.92
N ALA A 91 6.70 0.44 -9.18
CA ALA A 91 7.28 -0.42 -10.20
C ALA A 91 6.80 0.00 -11.60
N LEU A 92 7.71 0.53 -12.42
CA LEU A 92 7.41 1.14 -13.72
C LEU A 92 8.13 0.44 -14.86
N LEU A 93 7.49 0.43 -16.04
CA LEU A 93 8.22 0.20 -17.29
C LEU A 93 9.15 1.39 -17.54
N GLN A 94 10.29 1.15 -18.19
CA GLN A 94 11.27 2.20 -18.46
C GLN A 94 10.67 3.43 -19.18
N ASN A 95 9.70 3.24 -20.06
CA ASN A 95 9.03 4.32 -20.78
C ASN A 95 7.93 5.04 -19.97
N GLU A 96 7.54 4.51 -18.80
CA GLU A 96 6.57 5.13 -17.90
C GLU A 96 7.25 6.06 -16.88
N VAL A 97 8.58 5.95 -16.68
CA VAL A 97 9.32 6.69 -15.64
C VAL A 97 9.14 8.21 -15.76
N ASN A 98 9.42 8.80 -16.92
CA ASN A 98 9.34 10.25 -17.08
C ASN A 98 7.90 10.80 -16.96
N PRO A 99 6.89 10.22 -17.63
CA PRO A 99 5.50 10.67 -17.44
C PRO A 99 5.03 10.63 -15.98
N VAL A 100 5.35 9.55 -15.25
CA VAL A 100 4.99 9.40 -13.84
C VAL A 100 5.69 10.46 -12.99
N LEU A 101 6.99 10.63 -13.21
CA LEU A 101 7.80 11.64 -12.53
C LEU A 101 7.28 13.07 -12.75
N ASP A 102 6.84 13.39 -13.96
CA ASP A 102 6.28 14.71 -14.28
C ASP A 102 4.98 14.97 -13.52
N GLU A 103 4.06 13.99 -13.47
CA GLU A 103 2.80 14.12 -12.73
C GLU A 103 3.02 14.18 -11.21
N LEU A 104 3.94 13.38 -10.65
CA LEU A 104 4.32 13.47 -9.23
C LEU A 104 4.86 14.86 -8.89
N ARG A 105 5.79 15.39 -9.69
CA ARG A 105 6.38 16.73 -9.45
C ARG A 105 5.37 17.85 -9.61
N LYS A 106 4.46 17.76 -10.57
CA LYS A 106 3.36 18.71 -10.75
C LYS A 106 2.43 18.75 -9.53
N GLY A 107 2.27 17.63 -8.84
CA GLY A 107 1.58 17.52 -7.56
C GLY A 107 2.37 18.00 -6.34
N GLY A 108 3.63 18.44 -6.52
CA GLY A 108 4.51 18.85 -5.43
C GLY A 108 5.16 17.68 -4.66
N LEU A 109 5.12 16.46 -5.20
CA LEU A 109 5.79 15.29 -4.62
C LEU A 109 7.26 15.27 -5.05
N GLU A 110 8.13 14.95 -4.09
CA GLU A 110 9.58 14.93 -4.27
C GLU A 110 10.05 13.54 -4.66
N ILE A 111 10.83 13.42 -5.74
CA ILE A 111 11.44 12.16 -6.15
C ILE A 111 12.67 11.91 -5.28
N THR A 112 12.72 10.76 -4.60
CA THR A 112 13.79 10.42 -3.64
C THR A 112 14.78 9.40 -4.20
N ALA A 113 14.34 8.49 -5.07
CA ALA A 113 15.23 7.55 -5.77
C ALA A 113 14.62 7.04 -7.08
N ILE A 114 15.48 6.62 -8.00
CA ILE A 114 15.13 5.86 -9.21
C ILE A 114 16.19 4.78 -9.37
N HIS A 115 15.79 3.51 -9.35
CA HIS A 115 16.71 2.39 -9.37
C HIS A 115 16.06 1.11 -9.90
N ASN A 116 16.77 -0.02 -9.88
CA ASN A 116 16.26 -1.32 -10.28
C ASN A 116 16.55 -2.36 -9.20
N HIS A 117 15.59 -3.24 -8.94
CA HIS A 117 15.78 -4.33 -7.95
C HIS A 117 16.52 -5.54 -8.56
N TRP A 118 16.32 -5.82 -9.85
CA TRP A 118 16.83 -7.03 -10.50
C TRP A 118 17.72 -6.73 -11.71
N LEU A 119 18.51 -7.71 -12.10
CA LEU A 119 19.26 -7.73 -13.36
C LEU A 119 18.66 -8.80 -14.29
N ASN A 120 18.85 -8.68 -15.60
CA ASN A 120 18.42 -9.68 -16.59
C ASN A 120 16.91 -9.99 -16.60
N GLU A 121 16.08 -9.05 -16.16
CA GLU A 121 14.65 -9.08 -16.32
C GLU A 121 14.19 -8.46 -17.65
N LYS A 122 13.07 -8.95 -18.19
CA LYS A 122 12.44 -8.44 -19.41
C LYS A 122 10.91 -8.46 -19.25
N PRO A 123 10.19 -7.34 -19.51
CA PRO A 123 10.72 -6.01 -19.80
C PRO A 123 11.51 -5.42 -18.63
N ARG A 124 12.32 -4.37 -18.89
CA ARG A 124 13.08 -3.68 -17.85
C ARG A 124 12.12 -2.96 -16.89
N ILE A 125 12.24 -3.26 -15.60
CA ILE A 125 11.45 -2.63 -14.53
C ILE A 125 12.34 -1.64 -13.77
N ILE A 126 11.80 -0.44 -13.55
CA ILE A 126 12.44 0.64 -12.80
C ILE A 126 11.54 0.96 -11.60
N TYR A 127 12.13 1.08 -10.43
CA TYR A 127 11.44 1.44 -9.19
C TYR A 127 11.71 2.91 -8.94
N LEU A 128 10.63 3.69 -8.84
CA LEU A 128 10.67 5.11 -8.54
C LEU A 128 10.15 5.31 -7.12
N HIS A 129 10.95 5.96 -6.29
CA HIS A 129 10.62 6.33 -4.93
C HIS A 129 10.30 7.82 -4.86
N PHE A 130 9.29 8.18 -4.08
CA PHE A 130 8.92 9.57 -3.83
C PHE A 130 8.41 9.78 -2.41
N GLN A 131 8.33 11.05 -2.02
CA GLN A 131 7.71 11.47 -0.77
C GLN A 131 6.87 12.73 -0.93
N GLY A 132 5.96 12.95 0.02
CA GLY A 132 5.12 14.14 0.12
C GLY A 132 4.91 14.56 1.57
N LYS A 133 4.54 15.83 1.75
CA LYS A 133 4.01 16.35 3.01
C LYS A 133 2.95 17.40 2.75
N GLY A 134 1.74 17.21 3.27
CA GLY A 134 0.70 18.22 3.19
C GLY A 134 -0.73 17.69 3.35
N ASP A 135 -1.57 18.08 2.40
CA ASP A 135 -2.99 17.71 2.35
C ASP A 135 -3.14 16.33 1.71
N MET A 136 -3.67 15.38 2.48
CA MET A 136 -3.81 13.98 2.08
C MET A 136 -4.56 13.83 0.75
N ILE A 137 -5.61 14.63 0.52
CA ILE A 137 -6.47 14.51 -0.66
C ILE A 137 -5.73 15.00 -1.91
N LYS A 138 -5.00 16.11 -1.82
CA LYS A 138 -4.16 16.61 -2.91
C LYS A 138 -3.04 15.65 -3.26
N GLU A 139 -2.37 15.09 -2.25
CA GLU A 139 -1.31 14.10 -2.45
C GLU A 139 -1.85 12.84 -3.11
N ALA A 140 -2.94 12.26 -2.58
CA ALA A 140 -3.56 11.07 -3.14
C ALA A 140 -4.02 11.28 -4.60
N ASN A 141 -4.65 12.43 -4.92
CA ASN A 141 -5.04 12.75 -6.29
C ASN A 141 -3.84 12.90 -7.24
N SER A 142 -2.74 13.48 -6.76
CA SER A 142 -1.51 13.59 -7.56
C SER A 142 -0.93 12.21 -7.90
N ILE A 143 -0.97 11.29 -6.93
CA ILE A 143 -0.55 9.90 -7.15
C ILE A 143 -1.50 9.17 -8.11
N ILE A 144 -2.82 9.40 -8.03
CA ILE A 144 -3.77 8.86 -9.01
C ILE A 144 -3.46 9.35 -10.43
N ASN A 145 -3.13 10.63 -10.61
CA ASN A 145 -2.73 11.16 -11.92
C ASN A 145 -1.44 10.51 -12.43
N ALA A 146 -0.47 10.29 -11.53
CA ALA A 146 0.76 9.58 -11.86
C ALA A 146 0.49 8.10 -12.25
N ILE A 147 -0.43 7.42 -11.56
CA ILE A 147 -0.89 6.08 -11.97
C ILE A 147 -1.59 6.14 -13.33
N ALA A 148 -2.29 7.24 -13.66
CA ALA A 148 -3.07 7.40 -14.90
C ALA A 148 -2.27 7.40 -16.17
N VAL A 149 -1.03 7.88 -16.09
CA VAL A 149 -0.11 7.91 -17.21
C VAL A 149 0.61 6.56 -17.41
N THR A 150 0.34 5.58 -16.55
CA THR A 150 0.75 4.18 -16.76
C THR A 150 -0.35 3.39 -17.49
N LYS A 151 -0.02 2.21 -18.01
CA LYS A 151 -1.03 1.31 -18.59
C LYS A 151 -1.96 0.66 -17.55
N GLU A 152 -1.85 1.00 -16.27
CA GLU A 152 -2.58 0.38 -15.15
C GLU A 152 -4.02 0.86 -15.00
N LEU A 153 -4.34 2.11 -15.34
CA LEU A 153 -5.60 2.71 -14.88
C LEU A 153 -6.86 2.10 -15.53
N LYS A 154 -6.71 1.35 -16.62
CA LYS A 154 -7.81 0.53 -17.18
C LYS A 154 -8.26 -0.60 -16.25
N LEU A 155 -7.42 -1.05 -15.31
CA LEU A 155 -7.71 -2.17 -14.40
C LEU A 155 -8.33 -1.75 -13.06
N ILE A 156 -7.96 -0.58 -12.52
CA ILE A 156 -8.58 -0.01 -11.30
C ILE A 156 -10.09 0.25 -11.49
N GLN A 157 -10.53 0.44 -12.74
CA GLN A 157 -11.95 0.57 -13.09
C GLN A 157 -12.68 -0.79 -13.28
N GLN A 158 -11.95 -1.90 -13.40
CA GLN A 158 -12.50 -3.23 -13.70
C GLN A 158 -12.46 -4.18 -12.50
N SER A 159 -11.59 -3.97 -11.50
CA SER A 159 -11.42 -4.87 -10.35
C SER A 159 -12.35 -4.61 -9.16
N ALA A 160 -13.47 -3.89 -9.35
CA ALA A 160 -14.48 -3.66 -8.32
C ALA A 160 -15.39 -4.89 -8.07
N ASP A 161 -15.07 -6.05 -8.65
CA ASP A 161 -15.72 -7.30 -8.29
C ASP A 161 -15.26 -7.75 -6.89
N PRO A 162 -16.21 -8.12 -6.00
CA PRO A 162 -15.86 -8.63 -4.69
C PRO A 162 -15.12 -9.96 -4.87
N LEU A 163 -13.94 -10.07 -4.27
CA LEU A 163 -13.28 -11.37 -4.09
C LEU A 163 -14.26 -12.30 -3.33
N PRO A 164 -14.30 -13.60 -3.68
CA PRO A 164 -15.22 -14.59 -3.10
C PRO A 164 -15.06 -14.76 -1.60
#